data_AF-A0A938VTQ3-F1
#
_entry.id   AF-A0A938VTQ3-F1
#
_cell.length_a   1.000
_cell.length_b   1.000
_cell.length_c   1.000
_cell.angle_alpha   90.00
_cell.angle_beta   90.00
_cell.angle_gamma   90.00
#
_symmetry.space_group_name_H-M   'P 1'
#
loop_
_entity.id
_entity.type
_entity.pdbx_description
1 polymer ?
#
loop_
_entity_poly.entity_id
_entity_poly.type
_entity_poly.pdbx_seq_one_letter_code
_entity_poly.pdbx_strand_id
1 'polypeptide(L)'
;MEVENIGGSWIWTAVVGGLALAAVFLLFRYRAAIAKFVGEVRAELVKCAWPWDPTETGVKRYRELIDSTAVVAMTTLVLAAYTSGFDFLITRVVGWLVKF
;
A
#
# COMPACT_ATOMS: atom_id res chain seq x y z
N MET A 1 -1.77 12.26 -40.34
CA MET A 1 -1.54 12.28 -38.88
C MET A 1 -2.46 13.35 -38.32
N GLU A 2 -3.69 12.97 -37.99
CA GLU A 2 -4.69 13.90 -37.48
C GLU A 2 -4.28 14.32 -36.06
N VAL A 3 -4.10 15.63 -35.85
CA VAL A 3 -3.72 16.18 -34.55
C VAL A 3 -4.94 16.05 -33.65
N GLU A 4 -4.93 15.05 -32.76
CA GLU A 4 -6.02 14.74 -31.85
C GLU A 4 -6.42 16.00 -31.06
N ASN A 5 -7.65 16.47 -31.28
CA ASN A 5 -8.19 17.66 -30.65
C ASN A 5 -8.69 17.31 -29.25
N ILE A 6 -7.78 17.23 -28.29
CA ILE A 6 -8.08 16.90 -26.88
C ILE A 6 -9.08 17.93 -26.35
N GLY A 7 -10.36 17.55 -26.22
CA GLY A 7 -11.42 18.40 -25.69
C GLY A 7 -11.87 19.56 -26.59
N GLY A 8 -11.53 19.57 -27.88
CA GLY A 8 -12.01 20.58 -28.84
C GLY A 8 -11.31 21.94 -28.80
N SER A 9 -10.17 22.05 -28.10
CA SER A 9 -9.40 23.29 -28.00
C SER A 9 -7.93 23.08 -28.34
N TRP A 10 -7.47 23.81 -29.35
CA TRP A 10 -6.08 23.85 -29.82
C TRP A 10 -5.10 24.41 -28.79
N ILE A 11 -5.58 25.16 -27.81
CA ILE A 11 -4.75 25.69 -26.72
C ILE A 11 -4.40 24.56 -25.76
N TRP A 12 -5.37 23.69 -25.44
CA TRP A 12 -5.14 22.55 -24.56
C TRP A 12 -4.18 21.53 -25.17
N THR A 13 -4.25 21.27 -26.48
CA THR A 13 -3.30 20.38 -27.15
C THR A 13 -1.87 20.94 -27.14
N ALA A 14 -1.70 22.24 -27.35
CA ALA A 14 -0.39 22.90 -27.27
C ALA A 14 0.19 22.88 -25.85
N VAL A 15 -0.64 23.15 -24.83
CA VAL A 15 -0.22 23.10 -23.42
C VAL A 15 0.17 21.68 -23.00
N VAL A 16 -0.66 20.68 -23.32
CA VAL A 16 -0.38 19.27 -23.01
C VAL A 16 0.87 18.80 -23.74
N GLY A 17 1.04 19.15 -25.02
CA GLY A 17 2.25 18.83 -25.78
C GLY A 17 3.51 19.48 -25.19
N GLY A 18 3.42 20.75 -24.77
CA GLY A 18 4.51 21.46 -24.10
C GLY A 18 4.89 20.82 -22.75
N LEU A 19 3.89 20.45 -21.95
CA LEU A 19 4.11 19.73 -20.69
C LEU A 19 4.72 18.34 -20.90
N ALA A 20 4.29 17.61 -21.93
CA ALA A 20 4.85 16.31 -22.28
C ALA A 20 6.33 16.44 -22.69
N LEU A 21 6.67 17.43 -23.52
CA LEU A 21 8.06 17.70 -23.90
C LEU A 21 8.92 18.14 -22.70
N ALA A 22 8.39 18.97 -21.81
CA ALA A 22 9.06 19.35 -20.57
C ALA A 22 9.29 18.14 -19.65
N ALA A 23 8.30 17.25 -19.52
CA ALA A 23 8.43 16.01 -18.75
C ALA A 23 9.49 15.09 -19.36
N VAL A 24 9.51 14.91 -20.68
CA VAL A 24 10.55 14.13 -21.38
C VAL A 24 11.93 14.75 -21.18
N PHE A 25 12.03 16.08 -21.26
CA PHE A 25 13.28 16.79 -21.00
C PHE A 25 13.78 16.60 -19.57
N LEU A 26 12.90 16.69 -18.57
CA LEU A 26 13.23 16.44 -17.17
C LEU A 26 13.64 14.98 -16.94
N LEU A 27 12.93 14.01 -17.52
CA LEU A 27 13.31 12.60 -17.46
C LEU A 27 14.70 12.36 -18.06
N PHE A 28 15.00 13.00 -19.20
CA PHE A 28 16.31 12.90 -19.83
C PHE A 28 17.42 13.55 -18.99
N ARG A 29 17.11 14.66 -18.31
CA ARG A 29 18.03 15.38 -17.43
C ARG A 29 18.32 14.65 -16.12
N TYR A 30 17.34 13.94 -15.58
CA TYR A 30 17.45 13.18 -14.33
C TYR A 30 17.69 11.68 -14.53
N ARG A 31 17.86 11.21 -15.77
CA ARG A 31 18.04 9.78 -16.12
C ARG A 31 19.10 9.07 -15.27
N ALA A 32 20.21 9.74 -14.98
CA ALA A 32 21.31 9.16 -14.22
C ALA A 32 20.96 9.01 -12.72
N ALA A 33 20.26 9.99 -12.16
CA ALA A 33 19.78 9.93 -10.77
C ALA A 33 18.72 8.84 -10.61
N ILE A 34 17.81 8.72 -11.58
CA ILE A 34 16.79 7.66 -11.61
C ILE A 34 17.46 6.29 -11.72
N ALA A 35 18.41 6.11 -12.64
CA ALA A 35 19.13 4.84 -12.79
C ALA A 35 19.92 4.46 -11.53
N LYS A 36 20.55 5.44 -10.87
CA LYS A 36 21.24 5.23 -9.59
C LYS A 36 20.28 4.79 -8.49
N PHE A 37 19.15 5.49 -8.33
CA PHE A 37 18.13 5.15 -7.35
C PHE A 37 17.54 3.75 -7.58
N VAL A 38 17.22 3.41 -8.83
CA VAL A 38 16.72 2.07 -9.17
C VAL A 38 17.77 0.99 -8.88
N GLY A 39 19.05 1.28 -9.14
CA GLY A 39 20.16 0.39 -8.77
C GLY A 39 20.26 0.15 -7.28
N GLU A 40 20.15 1.21 -6.46
CA GLU A 40 20.17 1.15 -5.00
C GLU A 40 18.95 0.38 -4.46
N VAL A 41 17.74 0.70 -4.94
CA VAL A 41 16.51 -0.01 -4.54
C VAL A 41 16.60 -1.49 -4.88
N ARG A 42 17.13 -1.84 -6.06
CA ARG A 42 17.33 -3.25 -6.43
C ARG A 42 18.32 -3.93 -5.49
N ALA A 43 19.42 -3.26 -5.13
CA ALA A 43 20.41 -3.80 -4.20
C ALA A 43 19.81 -4.03 -2.80
N GLU A 44 18.92 -3.15 -2.35
CA GLU A 44 18.25 -3.28 -1.06
C GLU A 44 17.13 -4.33 -1.07
N LEU A 45 16.35 -4.41 -2.15
CA LEU A 45 15.30 -5.43 -2.32
C LEU A 45 15.84 -6.85 -2.28
N VAL A 46 17.08 -7.08 -2.75
CA VAL A 46 17.73 -8.40 -2.67
C VAL A 46 18.05 -8.80 -1.23
N LYS A 47 18.21 -7.83 -0.32
CA LYS A 47 18.46 -8.09 1.10
C LYS A 47 17.17 -8.32 1.88
N CYS A 48 16.01 -7.92 1.34
CA CYS A 48 14.74 -8.11 2.03
C CYS A 48 14.40 -9.60 2.12
N ALA A 49 14.06 -10.04 3.32
CA ALA A 49 13.39 -11.32 3.52
C ALA A 49 11.98 -11.20 2.97
N TRP A 50 11.70 -12.01 1.96
CA TRP A 50 10.46 -11.93 1.23
C TRP A 50 9.49 -12.98 1.78
N PRO A 51 8.20 -12.68 2.04
CA PRO A 51 7.27 -13.53 2.81
C PRO A 51 6.85 -14.83 2.10
N TRP A 52 7.55 -15.19 1.01
CA TRP A 52 7.40 -16.48 0.36
C TRP A 52 8.74 -17.08 -0.03
N ASP A 53 8.89 -18.38 0.19
CA ASP A 53 10.09 -19.12 -0.21
C ASP A 53 9.91 -19.71 -1.63
N PRO A 54 10.72 -19.32 -2.63
CA PRO A 54 10.64 -19.88 -3.98
C PRO A 54 11.13 -21.34 -4.08
N THR A 55 11.81 -21.86 -3.06
CA THR A 55 12.32 -23.24 -3.03
C THR A 55 11.26 -24.25 -2.57
N GLU A 56 10.24 -23.78 -1.85
CA GLU A 56 9.15 -24.61 -1.37
C GLU A 56 7.92 -24.50 -2.29
N THR A 57 7.17 -25.60 -2.41
CA THR A 57 5.93 -25.65 -3.20
C THR A 57 4.69 -25.76 -2.30
N GLY A 58 3.55 -25.29 -2.83
CA GLY A 58 2.26 -25.36 -2.14
C GLY A 58 2.14 -24.39 -0.96
N VAL A 59 1.46 -24.81 0.10
CA VAL A 59 1.12 -23.96 1.27
C VAL A 59 2.35 -23.59 2.10
N LYS A 60 3.38 -24.45 2.12
CA LYS A 60 4.60 -24.20 2.89
C LYS A 60 5.37 -22.95 2.41
N ARG A 61 5.29 -22.66 1.11
CA ARG A 61 5.83 -21.43 0.49
C ARG A 61 5.40 -20.15 1.21
N TYR A 62 4.18 -20.09 1.74
CA TYR A 62 3.62 -18.90 2.37
C TYR A 62 3.60 -18.98 3.90
N ARG A 63 4.39 -19.87 4.50
CA ARG A 63 4.35 -20.12 5.95
C ARG A 63 4.60 -18.85 6.78
N GLU A 64 5.60 -18.05 6.43
CA GLU A 64 5.91 -16.79 7.14
C GLU A 64 4.76 -15.78 7.01
N LEU A 65 4.12 -15.71 5.84
CA LEU A 65 2.97 -14.85 5.61
C LEU A 65 1.75 -15.28 6.44
N ILE A 66 1.49 -16.59 6.49
CA ILE A 66 0.37 -17.16 7.26
C ILE A 66 0.61 -16.95 8.75
N ASP A 67 1.82 -17.20 9.23
CA ASP A 67 2.16 -17.09 10.66
C ASP A 67 2.04 -15.64 11.14
N SER A 68 2.61 -14.68 10.39
CA SER A 68 2.49 -13.25 10.71
C SER A 68 1.04 -12.77 10.69
N THR A 69 0.25 -13.17 9.67
CA THR A 69 -1.16 -12.80 9.58
C THR A 69 -2.00 -13.44 10.70
N ALA A 70 -1.72 -14.69 11.06
CA ALA A 70 -2.42 -15.40 12.13
C ALA A 70 -2.19 -14.74 13.50
N VAL A 71 -0.97 -14.30 13.79
CA VAL A 71 -0.65 -13.57 15.03
C VAL A 71 -1.42 -12.24 15.10
N VAL A 72 -1.45 -11.49 14.01
CA VAL A 72 -2.20 -10.22 13.94
C VAL A 72 -3.70 -10.48 14.12
N ALA A 73 -4.25 -11.49 13.44
CA ALA A 73 -5.66 -11.88 13.57
C ALA A 73 -6.01 -12.31 15.01
N MET A 74 -5.16 -13.10 15.66
CA MET A 74 -5.39 -13.53 17.04
C MET A 74 -5.34 -12.35 18.02
N THR A 75 -4.36 -11.46 17.86
CA THR A 75 -4.19 -10.30 18.74
C THR A 75 -5.37 -9.34 18.61
N THR A 76 -5.80 -9.06 17.38
CA THR A 76 -6.97 -8.20 17.11
C THR A 76 -8.26 -8.82 17.65
N LEU A 77 -8.42 -10.14 17.54
CA LEU A 77 -9.57 -10.85 18.10
C LEU A 77 -9.60 -10.78 19.62
N VAL A 78 -8.47 -10.98 20.29
CA VAL A 78 -8.38 -10.86 21.76
C VAL A 78 -8.69 -9.43 22.21
N LEU A 79 -8.17 -8.42 21.51
CA LEU A 79 -8.46 -7.02 21.79
C LEU A 79 -9.94 -6.68 21.59
N ALA A 80 -10.56 -7.18 20.51
CA ALA A 80 -11.97 -7.01 20.24
C ALA A 80 -12.84 -7.65 21.33
N ALA A 81 -12.48 -8.85 21.79
CA ALA A 81 -13.18 -9.53 22.87
C ALA A 81 -13.07 -8.77 24.20
N TYR A 82 -11.87 -8.26 24.52
CA TYR A 82 -11.65 -7.44 25.71
C TYR A 82 -12.53 -6.18 25.69
N THR A 83 -12.40 -5.36 24.64
CA THR A 83 -13.15 -4.09 24.51
C THR A 83 -14.66 -4.32 24.54
N SER A 84 -15.18 -5.27 23.76
CA SER A 84 -16.61 -5.60 23.73
C SER A 84 -17.12 -6.14 25.08
N GLY A 85 -16.30 -6.91 25.79
CA GLY A 85 -16.65 -7.44 27.11
C GLY A 85 -16.78 -6.34 28.16
N PHE A 86 -15.87 -5.37 28.17
CA PHE A 86 -15.95 -4.22 29.06
C PHE A 86 -17.12 -3.30 28.71
N ASP A 87 -17.37 -3.04 27.43
CA ASP A 87 -18.53 -2.26 26.99
C ASP A 87 -19.84 -2.91 27.43
N PHE A 88 -19.96 -4.23 27.31
CA PHE A 88 -21.11 -4.99 27.80
C PHE A 88 -21.25 -4.89 29.33
N LEU A 89 -20.16 -5.08 30.06
CA LEU A 89 -20.15 -5.00 31.53
C LEU A 89 -20.59 -3.61 32.01
N ILE A 90 -19.99 -2.55 31.47
CA ILE A 90 -20.31 -1.16 31.84
C ILE A 90 -21.76 -0.86 31.52
N THR A 91 -22.24 -1.22 30.33
CA THR A 91 -23.63 -1.00 29.94
C THR A 91 -24.59 -1.70 30.91
N ARG A 92 -24.25 -2.90 31.36
CA ARG A 92 -25.07 -3.64 32.32
C ARG A 92 -25.06 -3.01 33.71
N VAL A 93 -23.89 -2.59 34.20
CA VAL A 93 -23.72 -1.96 35.51
C VAL A 93 -24.39 -0.59 35.55
N VAL A 94 -24.12 0.27 34.56
CA VAL A 94 -24.75 1.59 34.45
C VAL A 94 -26.25 1.45 34.24
N GLY A 95 -26.69 0.53 33.40
CA GLY A 95 -28.11 0.26 33.19
C GLY A 95 -28.83 -0.23 34.45
N TRP A 96 -28.13 -0.94 35.33
CA TRP A 96 -28.66 -1.32 36.65
C TRP A 96 -28.69 -0.13 37.62
N LEU A 97 -27.62 0.67 37.65
CA LEU A 97 -27.49 1.83 38.54
C LEU A 97 -28.48 2.97 38.20
N VAL A 98 -28.72 3.23 36.91
CA VAL A 98 -29.62 4.30 36.44
C VAL A 98 -31.10 3.92 36.55
N LYS A 99 -31.42 2.63 36.59
CA LYS A 99 -32.79 2.14 36.80
C LYS A 99 -33.18 2.04 38.28
N PHE A 100 -32.24 2.28 39.19
CA PHE A 100 -32.49 2.52 40.61
C PHE A 100 -32.75 4.01 40.84
#